data_AF-A0A3D0H1A7-F1
#
_entry.id   AF-A0A3D0H1A7-F1
#
_cell.length_a   1.000
_cell.length_b   1.000
_cell.length_c   1.000
_cell.angle_alpha   90.00
_cell.angle_beta   90.00
_cell.angle_gamma   90.00
#
_symmetry.space_group_name_H-M   'P 1'
#
loop_
_entity.id
_entity.type
_entity.pdbx_description
1 polymer ?
#
loop_
_entity_poly.entity_id
_entity_poly.type
_entity_poly.pdbx_seq_one_letter_code
_entity_poly.pdbx_strand_id
1 'polypeptide(L)'
;LHLDVYVERMRREYGAEVEIGIPKVAYRETITTRADFNYTHKKQTGGAGQFGRVAGFLEPLQEGDYLFDNKIVGGAIPTEFIPSCDKGFQSCLSKGGLAGFPIVGIKATINDGQSHSVDSSDLAFQQASIGAFREAYNKASPILLEPVMRVVVETPSEFQGVALGTLNQRRGMISSTSEDGIFSTIEAEVPLAEMFGYSTVLRSATQGKAEFTMEFERYNPVPKSIAEEVMKKHQEELKQKK
;
A
#
# COMPACT_ATOMS: atom_id res chain seq x y z
N LEU A 1 -0.02 -25.06 17.00
CA LEU A 1 -0.76 -26.32 17.29
C LEU A 1 -1.76 -26.68 16.18
N HIS A 2 -2.83 -25.89 15.93
CA HIS A 2 -3.83 -26.26 14.91
C HIS A 2 -3.25 -26.37 13.49
N LEU A 3 -2.50 -25.36 13.02
CA LEU A 3 -1.88 -25.38 11.69
C LEU A 3 -0.81 -26.48 11.56
N ASP A 4 -0.02 -26.72 12.62
CA ASP A 4 1.01 -27.77 12.62
C ASP A 4 0.41 -29.17 12.41
N VAL A 5 -0.74 -29.44 13.03
CA VAL A 5 -1.49 -30.69 12.83
C VAL A 5 -1.95 -30.83 11.38
N TYR A 6 -2.44 -29.76 10.75
CA TYR A 6 -2.83 -29.83 9.34
C TYR A 6 -1.65 -30.06 8.41
N VAL A 7 -0.51 -29.42 8.65
CA VAL A 7 0.71 -29.64 7.86
C VAL A 7 1.20 -31.07 8.02
N GLU A 8 1.17 -31.62 9.24
CA GLU A 8 1.53 -33.00 9.48
C GLU A 8 0.57 -33.98 8.81
N ARG A 9 -0.75 -33.70 8.83
CA ARG A 9 -1.74 -34.49 8.09
C ARG A 9 -1.50 -34.44 6.58
N MET A 10 -1.21 -33.27 6.01
CA MET A 10 -0.85 -33.15 4.59
C MET A 10 0.36 -34.02 4.24
N ARG A 11 1.39 -34.02 5.08
CA ARG A 11 2.58 -34.85 4.88
C ARG A 11 2.29 -36.34 5.01
N ARG A 12 1.58 -36.77 6.05
CA ARG A 12 1.34 -38.19 6.34
C ARG A 12 0.25 -38.83 5.48
N GLU A 13 -0.87 -38.14 5.29
CA GLU A 13 -2.05 -38.66 4.57
C GLU A 13 -1.91 -38.48 3.05
N TYR A 14 -1.26 -37.41 2.59
CA TYR A 14 -1.20 -37.05 1.17
C TYR A 14 0.22 -37.06 0.58
N GLY A 15 1.25 -37.32 1.39
CA GLY A 15 2.65 -37.29 0.93
C GLY A 15 3.12 -35.92 0.45
N ALA A 16 2.41 -34.85 0.81
CA ALA A 16 2.71 -33.50 0.34
C ALA A 16 3.73 -32.82 1.26
N GLU A 17 4.85 -32.37 0.68
CA GLU A 17 5.80 -31.48 1.38
C GLU A 17 5.32 -30.03 1.24
N VAL A 18 5.08 -29.39 2.39
CA VAL A 18 4.53 -28.03 2.47
C VAL A 18 5.50 -27.15 3.24
N GLU A 19 5.89 -26.03 2.65
CA GLU A 19 6.65 -24.99 3.34
C GLU A 19 5.71 -24.01 4.04
N ILE A 20 5.96 -23.77 5.33
CA ILE A 20 5.21 -22.81 6.13
C ILE A 20 5.97 -21.48 6.14
N GLY A 21 5.29 -20.38 5.86
CA GLY A 21 5.85 -19.04 5.92
C GLY A 21 4.96 -18.07 6.67
N ILE A 22 5.52 -16.92 7.04
CA ILE A 22 4.74 -15.81 7.61
C ILE A 22 3.87 -15.21 6.48
N PRO A 23 2.57 -14.94 6.73
CA PRO A 23 1.73 -14.27 5.75
C PRO A 23 2.35 -12.94 5.31
N LYS A 24 2.28 -12.64 4.00
CA LYS A 24 2.77 -11.38 3.49
C LYS A 24 1.80 -10.25 3.86
N VAL A 25 2.34 -9.21 4.49
CA VAL A 25 1.59 -7.99 4.79
C VAL A 25 1.41 -7.20 3.49
N ALA A 26 0.17 -6.79 3.21
CA ALA A 26 -0.16 -6.03 2.02
C ALA A 26 0.19 -4.53 2.20
N TYR A 27 1.48 -4.20 2.20
CA TYR A 27 1.96 -2.82 2.20
C TYR A 27 1.46 -2.06 0.96
N ARG A 28 1.43 -0.73 1.10
CA ARG A 28 1.14 0.21 0.02
C ARG A 28 2.18 1.33 -0.01
N GLU A 29 2.22 2.05 -1.10
CA GLU A 29 3.01 3.28 -1.23
C GLU A 29 2.07 4.48 -1.43
N THR A 30 2.49 5.66 -0.99
CA THR A 30 1.81 6.93 -1.31
C THR A 30 2.82 8.07 -1.37
N ILE A 31 2.37 9.28 -1.68
CA ILE A 31 3.17 10.50 -1.70
C ILE A 31 2.74 11.44 -0.57
N THR A 32 3.64 12.29 -0.09
CA THR A 32 3.35 13.22 1.03
C THR A 32 3.30 14.67 0.61
N THR A 33 3.93 15.01 -0.52
CA THR A 33 4.02 16.38 -1.02
C THR A 33 3.52 16.44 -2.45
N ARG A 34 3.04 17.62 -2.86
CA ARG A 34 2.76 17.89 -4.26
C ARG A 34 4.06 17.98 -5.05
N ALA A 35 4.11 17.36 -6.23
CA ALA A 35 5.22 17.49 -7.16
C ALA A 35 4.74 17.77 -8.58
N ASP A 36 5.25 18.84 -9.19
CA ASP A 36 4.99 19.17 -10.57
C ASP A 36 5.84 18.31 -11.54
N PHE A 37 5.27 18.03 -12.71
CA PHE A 37 5.94 17.33 -13.81
C PHE A 37 5.71 18.07 -15.13
N ASN A 38 6.68 17.94 -16.03
CA ASN A 38 6.58 18.40 -17.41
C ASN A 38 7.41 17.47 -18.29
N TYR A 39 6.80 16.38 -18.73
CA TYR A 39 7.49 15.32 -19.44
C TYR A 39 7.12 15.31 -20.91
N THR A 40 8.13 15.16 -21.77
CA THR A 40 7.96 15.00 -23.21
C THR A 40 8.47 13.64 -23.64
N HIS A 41 7.55 12.79 -24.10
CA HIS A 41 7.89 11.56 -24.79
C HIS A 41 8.08 11.85 -26.27
N LYS A 42 9.31 11.70 -26.76
CA LYS A 42 9.62 11.79 -28.19
C LYS A 42 10.46 10.59 -28.60
N LYS A 43 9.93 9.76 -29.50
CA LYS A 43 10.66 8.63 -30.07
C LYS A 43 10.49 8.63 -31.58
N GLN A 44 11.60 8.66 -32.29
CA GLN A 44 11.60 8.54 -33.74
C GLN A 44 12.02 7.11 -34.09
N THR A 45 11.04 6.26 -34.35
CA THR A 45 11.26 4.97 -35.04
C THR A 45 11.25 5.22 -36.54
N GLY A 46 11.83 4.34 -37.37
CA GLY A 46 11.90 4.50 -38.83
C GLY A 46 10.55 4.55 -39.59
N GLY A 47 9.43 4.71 -38.89
CA GLY A 47 8.07 4.89 -39.41
C GLY A 47 7.38 6.10 -38.72
N ALA A 48 6.07 6.03 -38.46
CA ALA A 48 5.37 7.08 -37.70
C ALA A 48 6.06 7.31 -36.34
N GLY A 49 6.32 8.57 -36.01
CA GLY A 49 6.96 8.93 -34.74
C GLY A 49 6.02 8.74 -33.56
N GLN A 50 6.56 8.89 -32.36
CA GLN A 50 5.79 9.04 -31.14
C GLN A 50 6.11 10.39 -30.53
N PHE A 51 5.08 11.19 -30.31
CA PHE A 51 5.17 12.47 -29.63
C PHE A 51 4.00 12.68 -28.67
N GLY A 52 4.31 13.01 -27.42
CA GLY A 52 3.34 13.47 -26.45
C GLY A 52 4.03 14.21 -25.33
N ARG A 53 3.57 15.43 -25.02
CA ARG A 53 4.00 16.18 -23.83
C ARG A 53 2.84 16.29 -22.87
N VAL A 54 3.10 15.95 -21.61
CA VAL A 54 2.12 16.00 -20.51
C VAL A 54 2.74 16.78 -19.35
N ALA A 55 2.05 17.82 -18.90
CA ALA A 55 2.46 18.67 -17.80
C ALA A 55 1.32 18.86 -16.79
N GLY A 56 1.69 19.01 -15.53
CA GLY A 56 0.75 18.92 -14.42
C GLY A 56 1.45 18.67 -13.09
N PHE A 57 0.73 18.06 -12.16
CA PHE A 57 1.25 17.72 -10.85
C PHE A 57 0.58 16.49 -10.24
N LEU A 58 1.33 15.79 -9.41
CA LEU A 58 0.82 14.77 -8.49
C LEU A 58 0.65 15.40 -7.11
N GLU A 59 -0.45 15.10 -6.44
CA GLU A 59 -0.70 15.53 -5.06
C GLU A 59 -1.32 14.39 -4.24
N PRO A 60 -1.08 14.34 -2.91
CA PRO A 60 -1.72 13.37 -2.04
C PRO A 60 -3.24 13.56 -2.04
N LEU A 61 -3.97 12.45 -2.07
CA LEU A 61 -5.42 12.40 -1.97
C LEU A 61 -5.83 12.00 -0.55
N GLN A 62 -6.74 12.76 0.07
CA GLN A 62 -7.20 12.49 1.44
C GLN A 62 -8.06 11.23 1.53
N GLU A 63 -8.94 11.01 0.55
CA GLU A 63 -9.87 9.89 0.51
C GLU A 63 -9.90 9.24 -0.88
N GLY A 64 -9.81 7.91 -0.90
CA GLY A 64 -9.81 7.11 -2.12
C GLY A 64 -8.40 6.74 -2.62
N ASP A 65 -8.35 5.80 -3.56
CA ASP A 65 -7.08 5.23 -4.03
C ASP A 65 -6.44 6.07 -5.15
N TYR A 66 -7.25 6.62 -6.04
CA TYR A 66 -6.78 7.36 -7.21
C TYR A 66 -7.84 8.34 -7.70
N LEU A 67 -7.40 9.54 -8.10
CA LEU A 67 -8.23 10.52 -8.77
C LEU A 67 -7.48 11.16 -9.95
N PHE A 68 -8.13 11.21 -11.10
CA PHE A 68 -7.63 11.93 -12.27
C PHE A 68 -8.39 13.24 -12.46
N ASP A 69 -7.67 14.35 -12.56
CA ASP A 69 -8.23 15.70 -12.73
C ASP A 69 -7.69 16.33 -14.02
N ASN A 70 -8.60 16.65 -14.94
CA ASN A 70 -8.25 17.25 -16.23
C ASN A 70 -8.55 18.74 -16.21
N LYS A 71 -7.50 19.56 -16.25
CA LYS A 71 -7.55 21.02 -16.33
C LYS A 71 -6.96 21.57 -17.64
N ILE A 72 -6.89 20.75 -18.69
CA ILE A 72 -6.40 21.19 -20.00
C ILE A 72 -7.37 22.22 -20.58
N VAL A 73 -6.83 23.37 -21.00
CA VAL A 73 -7.55 24.45 -21.68
C VAL A 73 -6.96 24.65 -23.08
N GLY A 74 -7.78 25.07 -24.04
CA GLY A 74 -7.30 25.46 -25.38
C GLY A 74 -6.85 24.31 -26.28
N GLY A 75 -7.13 23.05 -25.91
CA GLY A 75 -6.86 21.89 -26.77
C GLY A 75 -5.37 21.52 -26.89
N ALA A 76 -4.53 21.92 -25.92
CA ALA A 76 -3.10 21.58 -25.88
C ALA A 76 -2.85 20.06 -25.95
N ILE A 77 -3.78 19.27 -25.39
CA ILE A 77 -3.93 17.84 -25.62
C ILE A 77 -5.32 17.63 -26.23
N PRO A 78 -5.43 16.98 -27.42
CA PRO A 78 -6.71 16.62 -28.01
C PRO A 78 -7.55 15.79 -27.04
N THR A 79 -8.86 16.07 -26.98
CA THR A 79 -9.78 15.44 -26.02
C THR A 79 -9.82 13.91 -26.16
N GLU A 80 -9.58 13.37 -27.36
CA GLU A 80 -9.48 11.91 -27.57
C GLU A 80 -8.33 11.25 -26.81
N PHE A 81 -7.23 11.98 -26.53
CA PHE A 81 -6.04 11.42 -25.89
C PHE A 81 -6.03 11.59 -24.36
N ILE A 82 -6.97 12.35 -23.79
CA ILE A 82 -7.07 12.56 -22.34
C ILE A 82 -7.29 11.24 -21.58
N PRO A 83 -8.18 10.32 -22.02
CA PRO A 83 -8.29 8.99 -21.41
C PRO A 83 -7.02 8.15 -21.52
N SER A 84 -6.20 8.37 -22.55
CA SER A 84 -4.90 7.71 -22.70
C SER A 84 -3.87 8.23 -21.70
N CYS A 85 -3.92 9.52 -21.34
CA CYS A 85 -3.11 10.05 -20.24
C CYS A 85 -3.46 9.37 -18.91
N ASP A 86 -4.75 9.26 -18.59
CA ASP A 86 -5.27 8.60 -17.38
C ASP A 86 -4.82 7.13 -17.30
N LYS A 87 -5.01 6.36 -18.38
CA LYS A 87 -4.52 4.97 -18.48
C LYS A 87 -3.01 4.85 -18.20
N GLY A 88 -2.22 5.80 -18.70
CA GLY A 88 -0.78 5.85 -18.43
C GLY A 88 -0.48 6.04 -16.93
N PHE A 89 -1.18 6.95 -16.26
CA PHE A 89 -1.05 7.15 -14.81
C PHE A 89 -1.47 5.91 -14.02
N GLN A 90 -2.65 5.34 -14.31
CA GLN A 90 -3.16 4.14 -13.63
C GLN A 90 -2.21 2.94 -13.75
N SER A 91 -1.55 2.78 -14.90
CA SER A 91 -0.59 1.68 -15.10
C SER A 91 0.58 1.72 -14.10
N CYS A 92 0.95 2.91 -13.63
CA CYS A 92 2.03 3.12 -12.67
C CYS A 92 1.62 2.76 -11.23
N LEU A 93 0.33 2.75 -10.91
CA LEU A 93 -0.17 2.49 -9.55
C LEU A 93 0.04 1.04 -9.10
N SER A 94 0.17 0.11 -10.04
CA SER A 94 0.35 -1.31 -9.71
C SER A 94 1.69 -1.61 -9.04
N LYS A 95 2.73 -0.82 -9.31
CA LYS A 95 4.09 -1.07 -8.84
C LYS A 95 4.82 0.24 -8.55
N GLY A 96 4.94 0.55 -7.27
CA GLY A 96 5.65 1.69 -6.73
C GLY A 96 7.16 1.68 -6.93
N GLY A 97 7.74 2.88 -6.89
CA GLY A 97 9.17 3.08 -7.08
C GLY A 97 10.03 2.81 -5.84
N LEU A 98 9.46 2.79 -4.63
CA LEU A 98 10.22 2.58 -3.39
C LEU A 98 10.53 1.10 -3.15
N ALA A 99 9.48 0.30 -3.02
CA ALA A 99 9.56 -1.11 -2.66
C ALA A 99 8.67 -1.98 -3.56
N GLY A 100 8.17 -1.44 -4.68
CA GLY A 100 7.38 -2.21 -5.63
C GLY A 100 5.97 -2.54 -5.14
N PHE A 101 5.47 -1.88 -4.09
CA PHE A 101 4.10 -2.09 -3.62
C PHE A 101 3.11 -1.22 -4.41
N PRO A 102 1.82 -1.60 -4.45
CA PRO A 102 0.81 -0.78 -5.10
C PRO A 102 0.71 0.60 -4.45
N ILE A 103 0.57 1.62 -5.29
CA ILE A 103 0.48 3.03 -4.92
C ILE A 103 -0.99 3.41 -4.75
N VAL A 104 -1.32 4.11 -3.67
CA VAL A 104 -2.68 4.57 -3.34
C VAL A 104 -2.66 6.01 -2.83
N GLY A 105 -3.83 6.65 -2.77
CA GLY A 105 -3.99 8.00 -2.25
C GLY A 105 -3.31 9.06 -3.13
N ILE A 106 -3.39 8.93 -4.45
CA ILE A 106 -2.79 9.90 -5.39
C ILE A 106 -3.85 10.56 -6.25
N LYS A 107 -3.75 11.88 -6.37
CA LYS A 107 -4.44 12.65 -7.38
C LYS A 107 -3.46 13.10 -8.46
N ALA A 108 -3.74 12.74 -9.71
CA ALA A 108 -2.99 13.16 -10.88
C ALA A 108 -3.75 14.26 -11.62
N THR A 109 -3.18 15.45 -11.68
CA THR A 109 -3.77 16.59 -12.41
C THR A 109 -2.94 16.90 -13.64
N ILE A 110 -3.59 16.99 -14.81
CA ILE A 110 -2.97 17.55 -16.02
C ILE A 110 -3.52 18.95 -16.29
N ASN A 111 -2.64 19.91 -16.58
CA ASN A 111 -3.03 21.30 -16.81
C ASN A 111 -2.38 21.93 -18.06
N ASP A 112 -1.34 21.29 -18.61
CA ASP A 112 -0.69 21.72 -19.85
C ASP A 112 -0.20 20.47 -20.62
N GLY A 113 0.13 20.64 -21.89
CA GLY A 113 0.63 19.57 -22.73
C GLY A 113 0.96 20.04 -24.14
N GLN A 114 1.32 19.09 -24.99
CA GLN A 114 1.52 19.36 -26.41
C GLN A 114 1.30 18.09 -27.22
N SER A 115 0.62 18.24 -28.35
CA SER A 115 0.47 17.21 -29.38
C SER A 115 1.21 17.60 -30.66
N HIS A 116 1.42 16.61 -31.52
CA HIS A 116 1.92 16.77 -32.89
C HIS A 116 0.93 16.10 -33.83
N SER A 117 0.61 16.75 -34.96
CA SER A 117 -0.48 16.32 -35.85
C SER A 117 -0.28 14.94 -36.47
N VAL A 118 0.97 14.49 -36.62
CA VAL A 118 1.31 13.21 -37.27
C VAL A 118 1.86 12.18 -36.29
N ASP A 119 2.57 12.63 -35.25
CA ASP A 119 3.32 11.72 -34.36
C ASP A 119 2.62 11.47 -33.02
N SER A 120 1.53 12.18 -32.72
CA SER A 120 0.73 11.91 -31.53
C SER A 120 -0.23 10.74 -31.71
N SER A 121 -0.26 9.88 -30.71
CA SER A 121 -1.12 8.69 -30.64
C SER A 121 -1.45 8.36 -29.19
N ASP A 122 -2.44 7.50 -28.98
CA ASP A 122 -2.79 6.98 -27.65
C ASP A 122 -1.59 6.41 -26.90
N LEU A 123 -0.76 5.64 -27.60
CA LEU A 123 0.44 5.05 -27.02
C LEU A 123 1.45 6.13 -26.62
N ALA A 124 1.63 7.17 -27.44
CA ALA A 124 2.57 8.25 -27.13
C ALA A 124 2.16 9.01 -25.86
N PHE A 125 0.87 9.30 -25.68
CA PHE A 125 0.36 9.96 -24.47
C PHE A 125 0.39 9.04 -23.23
N GLN A 126 0.11 7.75 -23.38
CA GLN A 126 0.30 6.79 -22.28
C GLN A 126 1.76 6.74 -21.82
N GLN A 127 2.72 6.68 -22.75
CA GLN A 127 4.15 6.69 -22.40
C GLN A 127 4.59 8.02 -21.80
N ALA A 128 4.06 9.14 -22.30
CA ALA A 128 4.31 10.46 -21.73
C ALA A 128 3.82 10.55 -20.28
N SER A 129 2.59 10.08 -19.99
CA SER A 129 2.06 10.03 -18.62
C SER A 129 2.86 9.11 -17.69
N ILE A 130 3.31 7.95 -18.19
CA ILE A 130 4.17 7.04 -17.40
C ILE A 130 5.50 7.73 -17.04
N GLY A 131 6.11 8.43 -18.00
CA GLY A 131 7.33 9.20 -17.77
C GLY A 131 7.10 10.35 -16.77
N ALA A 132 6.04 11.11 -16.96
CA ALA A 132 5.62 12.18 -16.06
C ALA A 132 5.39 11.70 -14.62
N PHE A 133 4.67 10.59 -14.46
CA PHE A 133 4.39 10.01 -13.15
C PHE A 133 5.68 9.63 -12.43
N ARG A 134 6.60 8.93 -13.11
CA ARG A 134 7.88 8.51 -12.51
C ARG A 134 8.74 9.69 -12.09
N GLU A 135 8.74 10.76 -12.87
CA GLU A 135 9.50 11.98 -12.55
C GLU A 135 8.93 12.67 -11.30
N ALA A 136 7.61 12.87 -11.25
CA ALA A 136 6.97 13.52 -10.10
C ALA A 136 6.97 12.64 -8.86
N TYR A 137 6.74 11.33 -8.99
CA TYR A 137 6.67 10.40 -7.87
C TYR A 137 7.93 10.46 -6.98
N ASN A 138 9.11 10.50 -7.60
CA ASN A 138 10.38 10.61 -6.87
C ASN A 138 10.56 11.97 -6.17
N LYS A 139 9.95 13.03 -6.70
CA LYS A 139 9.98 14.38 -6.12
C LYS A 139 8.92 14.59 -5.03
N ALA A 140 7.86 13.78 -5.03
CA ALA A 140 6.69 13.90 -4.16
C ALA A 140 6.86 13.28 -2.77
N SER A 141 8.12 13.01 -2.36
CA SER A 141 8.47 12.40 -1.07
C SER A 141 7.62 11.14 -0.78
N PRO A 142 7.81 10.06 -1.55
CA PRO A 142 7.01 8.86 -1.40
C PRO A 142 7.30 8.17 -0.06
N ILE A 143 6.29 7.52 0.51
CA ILE A 143 6.35 6.81 1.79
C ILE A 143 5.66 5.44 1.70
N LEU A 144 6.01 4.55 2.63
CA LEU A 144 5.32 3.28 2.82
C LEU A 144 4.14 3.43 3.77
N LEU A 145 3.08 2.68 3.48
CA LEU A 145 1.90 2.53 4.33
C LEU A 145 1.75 1.06 4.77
N GLU A 146 1.47 0.86 6.05
CA GLU A 146 1.10 -0.44 6.62
C GLU A 146 -0.41 -0.52 6.90
N PRO A 147 -1.03 -1.70 6.72
CA PRO A 147 -2.41 -1.90 7.12
C PRO A 147 -2.50 -1.96 8.65
N VAL A 148 -3.40 -1.15 9.19
CA VAL A 148 -3.76 -1.09 10.61
C VAL A 148 -5.08 -1.81 10.80
N MET A 149 -5.10 -2.67 11.80
CA MET A 149 -6.24 -3.49 12.16
C MET A 149 -6.96 -2.85 13.35
N ARG A 150 -8.28 -2.77 13.30
CA ARG A 150 -9.09 -2.57 14.49
C ARG A 150 -9.18 -3.89 15.22
N VAL A 151 -8.63 -3.95 16.42
CA VAL A 151 -8.55 -5.13 17.28
C VAL A 151 -9.46 -4.94 18.48
N VAL A 152 -10.34 -5.91 18.71
CA VAL A 152 -11.19 -5.95 19.90
C VAL A 152 -10.77 -7.15 20.72
N VAL A 153 -10.30 -6.93 21.94
CA VAL A 153 -9.90 -7.98 22.88
C VAL A 153 -10.95 -8.07 23.98
N GLU A 154 -11.45 -9.27 24.22
CA GLU A 154 -12.35 -9.58 25.33
C GLU A 154 -11.61 -10.47 26.33
N THR A 155 -11.60 -10.06 27.60
CA THR A 155 -10.87 -10.77 28.66
C THR A 155 -11.53 -10.57 30.01
N PRO A 156 -11.45 -11.53 30.96
CA PRO A 156 -11.86 -11.27 32.33
C PRO A 156 -11.13 -10.06 32.92
N SER A 157 -11.82 -9.24 33.74
CA SER A 157 -11.24 -7.97 34.24
C SER A 157 -9.94 -8.15 35.02
N GLU A 158 -9.76 -9.31 35.67
CA GLU A 158 -8.52 -9.65 36.37
C GLU A 158 -7.26 -9.62 35.46
N PHE A 159 -7.44 -9.78 34.14
CA PHE A 159 -6.35 -9.77 33.15
C PHE A 159 -6.30 -8.51 32.28
N GLN A 160 -7.19 -7.53 32.49
CA GLN A 160 -7.27 -6.31 31.70
C GLN A 160 -5.90 -5.61 31.56
N GLY A 161 -5.20 -5.41 32.67
CA GLY A 161 -3.87 -4.76 32.66
C GLY A 161 -2.81 -5.53 31.87
N VAL A 162 -2.86 -6.86 31.92
CA VAL A 162 -1.95 -7.73 31.16
C VAL A 162 -2.28 -7.65 29.67
N ALA A 163 -3.56 -7.71 29.30
CA ALA A 163 -4.02 -7.61 27.91
C ALA A 163 -3.59 -6.26 27.30
N LEU A 164 -3.79 -5.15 28.02
CA LEU A 164 -3.30 -3.82 27.63
C LEU A 164 -1.79 -3.81 27.41
N GLY A 165 -1.02 -4.46 28.28
CA GLY A 165 0.43 -4.60 28.13
C GLY A 165 0.83 -5.29 26.82
N THR A 166 0.12 -6.37 26.45
CA THR A 166 0.41 -7.11 25.21
C THR A 166 0.14 -6.30 23.93
N LEU A 167 -0.89 -5.44 23.94
CA LEU A 167 -1.21 -4.54 22.81
C LEU A 167 -0.17 -3.43 22.69
N ASN A 168 0.21 -2.80 23.81
CA ASN A 168 1.22 -1.73 23.82
C ASN A 168 2.59 -2.21 23.31
N GLN A 169 3.00 -3.44 23.65
CA GLN A 169 4.24 -4.05 23.13
C GLN A 169 4.24 -4.20 21.60
N ARG A 170 3.08 -4.18 20.96
CA ARG A 170 2.86 -4.36 19.52
C ARG A 170 2.52 -3.07 18.79
N ARG A 171 2.93 -1.92 19.36
CA ARG A 171 2.59 -0.58 18.83
C ARG A 171 1.08 -0.32 18.74
N GLY A 172 0.30 -1.02 19.57
CA GLY A 172 -1.15 -0.84 19.63
C GLY A 172 -1.49 0.53 20.22
N MET A 173 -2.41 1.24 19.58
CA MET A 173 -2.99 2.48 20.08
C MET A 173 -4.36 2.16 20.67
N ILE A 174 -4.52 2.32 21.98
CA ILE A 174 -5.78 2.00 22.65
C ILE A 174 -6.80 3.11 22.33
N SER A 175 -7.93 2.72 21.75
CA SER A 175 -9.03 3.62 21.41
C SER A 175 -9.99 3.75 22.58
N SER A 176 -10.37 2.63 23.18
CA SER A 176 -11.31 2.59 24.28
C SER A 176 -11.10 1.35 25.16
N THR A 177 -11.59 1.43 26.40
CA THR A 177 -11.65 0.29 27.31
C THR A 177 -12.94 0.37 28.08
N SER A 178 -13.70 -0.73 28.08
CA SER A 178 -14.97 -0.86 28.78
C SER A 178 -14.91 -2.08 29.69
N GLU A 179 -15.58 -1.99 30.84
CA GLU A 179 -15.60 -3.03 31.85
C GLU A 179 -17.03 -3.19 32.38
N ASP A 180 -17.52 -4.43 32.46
CA ASP A 180 -18.85 -4.78 32.99
C ASP A 180 -18.79 -5.45 34.37
N GLY A 181 -17.60 -5.46 34.99
CA GLY A 181 -17.28 -6.01 36.30
C GLY A 181 -16.81 -7.46 36.28
N ILE A 182 -17.11 -8.22 35.24
CA ILE A 182 -16.65 -9.62 35.08
C ILE A 182 -15.67 -9.70 33.90
N PHE A 183 -15.99 -9.00 32.82
CA PHE A 183 -15.22 -8.91 31.60
C PHE A 183 -14.84 -7.46 31.30
N SER A 184 -13.75 -7.35 30.55
CA SER A 184 -13.24 -6.12 29.99
C SER A 184 -13.10 -6.29 28.49
N THR A 185 -13.56 -5.28 27.75
CA THR A 185 -13.40 -5.17 26.30
C THR A 185 -12.45 -4.01 26.00
N ILE A 186 -11.37 -4.30 25.29
CA ILE A 186 -10.35 -3.33 24.90
C ILE A 186 -10.37 -3.20 23.38
N GLU A 187 -10.60 -1.98 22.89
CA GLU A 187 -10.50 -1.66 21.47
C GLU A 187 -9.17 -0.95 21.22
N ALA A 188 -8.42 -1.44 20.24
CA ALA A 188 -7.13 -0.88 19.87
C ALA A 188 -6.90 -0.95 18.37
N GLU A 189 -6.10 -0.02 17.87
CA GLU A 189 -5.57 -0.06 16.52
C GLU A 189 -4.16 -0.63 16.54
N VAL A 190 -3.93 -1.72 15.82
CA VAL A 190 -2.64 -2.41 15.80
C VAL A 190 -2.19 -2.69 14.37
N PRO A 191 -0.93 -2.38 14.00
CA PRO A 191 -0.40 -2.75 12.68
C PRO A 191 -0.44 -4.26 12.46
N LEU A 192 -0.91 -4.70 11.29
CA LEU A 192 -1.06 -6.13 10.99
C LEU A 192 0.27 -6.90 11.09
N ALA A 193 1.38 -6.26 10.74
CA ALA A 193 2.72 -6.84 10.85
C ALA A 193 3.06 -7.26 12.30
N GLU A 194 2.51 -6.55 13.27
CA GLU A 194 2.69 -6.80 14.69
C GLU A 194 1.65 -7.78 15.25
N MET A 195 0.67 -8.24 14.48
CA MET A 195 -0.38 -9.16 14.96
C MET A 195 -0.03 -10.64 14.78
N PHE A 196 1.06 -10.95 14.07
CA PHE A 196 1.49 -12.33 13.91
C PHE A 196 1.83 -12.97 15.26
N GLY A 197 1.26 -14.15 15.49
CA GLY A 197 1.41 -14.89 16.74
C GLY A 197 0.70 -14.29 17.96
N TYR A 198 -0.08 -13.21 17.80
CA TYR A 198 -0.73 -12.53 18.92
C TYR A 198 -1.65 -13.46 19.72
N SER A 199 -2.40 -14.34 19.04
CA SER A 199 -3.27 -15.33 19.67
C SER A 199 -2.57 -16.22 20.72
N THR A 200 -1.31 -16.59 20.49
CA THR A 200 -0.55 -17.41 21.43
C THR A 200 -0.12 -16.59 22.63
N VAL A 201 0.37 -15.36 22.40
CA VAL A 201 0.81 -14.45 23.46
C VAL A 201 -0.35 -14.05 24.37
N LEU A 202 -1.48 -13.65 23.78
CA LEU A 202 -2.68 -13.25 24.51
C LEU A 202 -3.20 -14.40 25.38
N ARG A 203 -3.34 -15.61 24.82
CA ARG A 203 -3.80 -16.77 25.59
C ARG A 203 -2.84 -17.12 26.72
N SER A 204 -1.53 -17.16 26.48
CA SER A 204 -0.56 -17.43 27.55
C SER A 204 -0.62 -16.40 28.68
N ALA A 205 -0.80 -15.12 28.33
CA ALA A 205 -0.85 -14.03 29.30
C ALA A 205 -2.15 -14.00 30.13
N THR A 206 -3.24 -14.58 29.61
CA THR A 206 -4.59 -14.56 30.21
C THR A 206 -5.07 -15.94 30.63
N GLN A 207 -4.14 -16.91 30.75
CA GLN A 207 -4.45 -18.31 31.09
C GLN A 207 -5.48 -18.95 30.14
N GLY A 208 -5.52 -18.50 28.89
CA GLY A 208 -6.42 -18.98 27.85
C GLY A 208 -7.84 -18.42 27.93
N LYS A 209 -8.11 -17.46 28.82
CA LYS A 209 -9.45 -16.91 29.04
C LYS A 209 -9.79 -15.68 28.17
N ALA A 210 -8.83 -15.16 27.40
CA ALA A 210 -9.07 -14.03 26.49
C ALA A 210 -9.17 -14.47 25.04
N GLU A 211 -9.98 -13.73 24.29
CA GLU A 211 -10.09 -13.84 22.85
C GLU A 211 -9.98 -12.46 22.20
N PHE A 212 -9.74 -12.45 20.89
CA PHE A 212 -9.72 -11.21 20.14
C PHE A 212 -10.28 -11.42 18.74
N THR A 213 -10.87 -10.36 18.21
CA THR A 213 -11.23 -10.23 16.80
C THR A 213 -10.45 -9.08 16.21
N MET A 214 -10.22 -9.12 14.89
CA MET A 214 -9.60 -8.01 14.19
C MET A 214 -10.14 -7.88 12.78
N GLU A 215 -10.26 -6.63 12.31
CA GLU A 215 -10.63 -6.31 10.93
C GLU A 215 -9.78 -5.16 10.40
N PHE A 216 -9.69 -5.04 9.07
CA PHE A 216 -8.94 -3.95 8.46
C PHE A 216 -9.65 -2.62 8.73
N GLU A 217 -8.92 -1.64 9.25
CA GLU A 217 -9.45 -0.30 9.51
C GLU A 217 -8.97 0.66 8.42
N ARG A 218 -7.65 0.81 8.27
CA ARG A 218 -7.06 1.76 7.32
C ARG A 218 -5.58 1.48 7.07
N TYR A 219 -4.99 2.27 6.17
CA TYR A 219 -3.55 2.34 5.97
C TYR A 219 -2.96 3.54 6.71
N ASN A 220 -1.86 3.33 7.44
CA ASN A 220 -1.11 4.39 8.12
C ASN A 220 0.36 4.43 7.66
N PRO A 221 1.02 5.59 7.73
CA PRO A 221 2.46 5.71 7.47
C PRO A 221 3.30 4.78 8.35
N VAL A 222 4.21 4.04 7.72
CA VAL A 222 5.16 3.17 8.41
C VAL A 222 6.23 4.03 9.10
N PRO A 223 6.60 3.77 10.36
CA PRO A 223 7.75 4.41 11.00
C PRO A 223 9.03 4.22 10.18
N LYS A 224 9.87 5.26 10.09
CA LYS A 224 11.07 5.28 9.22
C LYS A 224 11.99 4.07 9.41
N SER A 225 12.24 3.67 10.66
CA SER A 225 13.09 2.51 10.99
C SER A 225 12.56 1.20 10.41
N ILE A 226 11.24 0.96 10.50
CA ILE A 226 10.60 -0.24 9.96
C ILE A 226 10.54 -0.16 8.43
N ALA A 227 10.27 1.02 7.87
CA ALA A 227 10.21 1.23 6.43
C ALA A 227 11.54 0.85 5.75
N GLU A 228 12.68 1.27 6.33
CA GLU A 228 14.02 0.90 5.85
C GLU A 228 14.26 -0.61 5.88
N GLU A 229 13.82 -1.30 6.94
CA GLU A 229 13.93 -2.75 7.05
C GLU A 229 13.08 -3.48 5.99
N VAL A 230 11.84 -3.03 5.79
CA VAL A 230 10.93 -3.58 4.77
C VAL A 230 11.50 -3.38 3.37
N MET A 231 12.02 -2.19 3.08
CA MET A 231 12.68 -1.88 1.80
C MET A 231 13.89 -2.78 1.56
N LYS A 232 14.74 -2.98 2.57
CA LYS A 232 15.92 -3.82 2.47
C LYS A 232 15.56 -5.30 2.22
N LYS A 233 14.63 -5.85 3.00
CA LYS A 233 14.11 -7.21 2.82
C LYS A 233 13.55 -7.42 1.42
N HIS A 234 12.77 -6.46 0.92
CA HIS A 234 12.21 -6.55 -0.42
C HIS A 234 13.30 -6.55 -1.51
N GLN A 235 14.34 -5.72 -1.38
CA GLN A 235 15.47 -5.72 -2.32
C GLN A 235 16.24 -7.04 -2.30
N GLU A 236 16.39 -7.68 -1.14
CA GLU A 236 17.03 -9.00 -1.02
C GLU A 236 16.18 -10.09 -1.69
N GLU A 237 14.86 -10.10 -1.47
CA GLU A 237 13.94 -11.03 -2.16
C GLU A 237 14.01 -10.87 -3.69
N LEU A 238 14.09 -9.64 -4.20
CA LEU A 238 14.21 -9.39 -5.64
C LEU A 238 15.55 -9.86 -6.22
N LYS A 239 16.63 -9.82 -5.43
CA LYS A 239 17.95 -10.33 -5.87
C LYS A 239 17.99 -11.85 -5.90
N GLN A 240 17.32 -12.52 -4.96
CA GLN A 240 17.27 -13.98 -4.91
C GLN A 240 16.39 -14.60 -6.02
N LYS A 241 15.43 -13.82 -6.55
CA LYS A 241 14.55 -14.25 -7.66
C LYS A 241 15.13 -14.02 -9.05
N LYS A 242 16.27 -13.31 -9.17
CA LYS A 242 16.98 -13.06 -10.42
C LYS A 242 18.10 -14.06 -10.61
#